data_AF-A0A2H0TE71-F1
#
_entry.id   AF-A0A2H0TE71-F1
#
_cell.length_a   1.000
_cell.length_b   1.000
_cell.length_c   1.000
_cell.angle_alpha   90.00
_cell.angle_beta   90.00
_cell.angle_gamma   90.00
#
_symmetry.space_group_name_H-M   'P 1'
#
loop_
_entity.id
_entity.type
_entity.pdbx_description
1 polymer ?
#
loop_
_entity_poly.entity_id
_entity_poly.type
_entity_poly.pdbx_seq_one_letter_code
_entity_poly.pdbx_strand_id
1 'polypeptide(L)'
;MGKGPHERQICSRRRQTPAYKENVRSLLTREGERSHSQGIEVFQGLASPSLLFKRPVTRSFLFEQVFVSYNESNMPGDKKTNIHIAKIFHEIAELLELEGVKFKPAAYRKAARALEEMAEDIADVYEREGIKGIQKMKGIGKSTAEKIEEYIKKDAIRYQKELQDKTAIRQIIAHFFKSKGISLEELKENARKKAIVYSRYTAPAKKLLELAGSTQKAKEAIDKVATWANSRKLDYAIETIFKKWLELDRLKPKEIVKKPFYDGHPMVWSDTKQRWFVVRGGGDWLEFAGDEKDIEWRVIK
;
A
#
# COMPACT_ATOMS: atom_id res chain seq x y z
N MET A 1 3.39 53.98 45.63
CA MET A 1 2.02 53.58 46.05
C MET A 1 1.22 53.37 44.77
N GLY A 2 0.87 52.18 44.28
CA GLY A 2 0.51 50.93 44.92
C GLY A 2 -0.91 50.58 44.48
N LYS A 3 -1.11 49.34 43.98
CA LYS A 3 -2.32 48.70 43.38
C LYS A 3 -2.35 48.80 41.85
N GLY A 4 -2.35 47.74 41.03
CA GLY A 4 -2.68 46.32 41.21
C GLY A 4 -3.63 45.92 40.05
N PRO A 5 -3.42 44.80 39.33
CA PRO A 5 -4.12 44.52 38.06
C PRO A 5 -5.50 43.89 38.27
N HIS A 6 -6.48 44.30 37.45
CA HIS A 6 -7.84 43.76 37.50
C HIS A 6 -7.90 42.36 36.88
N GLU A 7 -8.39 41.40 37.65
CA GLU A 7 -8.50 39.98 37.32
C GLU A 7 -9.67 39.65 36.37
N ARG A 8 -9.35 38.74 35.43
CA ARG A 8 -10.12 37.58 34.94
C ARG A 8 -11.65 37.54 35.14
N GLN A 9 -12.36 37.42 34.02
CA GLN A 9 -13.53 36.53 33.90
C GLN A 9 -13.39 35.62 32.68
N ILE A 10 -12.88 34.41 32.93
CA ILE A 10 -12.88 33.30 31.98
C ILE A 10 -14.22 32.57 32.14
N CYS A 11 -15.08 32.69 31.14
CA CYS A 11 -16.34 31.93 31.06
C CYS A 11 -16.02 30.47 30.72
N SER A 12 -16.01 29.61 31.74
CA SER A 12 -15.78 28.17 31.61
C SER A 12 -17.10 27.43 31.34
N ARG A 13 -17.47 27.27 30.06
CA ARG A 13 -18.48 26.26 29.70
C ARG A 13 -17.85 24.86 29.70
N ARG A 14 -17.91 24.20 30.86
CA ARG A 14 -17.80 22.73 30.96
C ARG A 14 -18.96 22.10 30.18
N ARG A 15 -18.69 21.47 29.04
CA ARG A 15 -19.57 20.41 28.54
C ARG A 15 -19.24 19.15 29.33
N GLN A 16 -20.20 18.69 30.13
CA GLN A 16 -20.21 17.35 30.68
C GLN A 16 -20.32 16.35 29.51
N THR A 17 -19.37 15.43 29.39
CA THR A 17 -19.53 14.22 28.58
C THR A 17 -20.07 13.12 29.48
N PRO A 18 -21.16 12.41 29.13
CA PRO A 18 -21.65 11.31 29.94
C PRO A 18 -20.69 10.12 29.85
N ALA A 19 -20.38 9.57 31.02
CA ALA A 19 -19.64 8.33 31.20
C ALA A 19 -20.50 7.14 30.75
N TYR A 20 -20.04 6.37 29.76
CA TYR A 20 -20.63 5.08 29.42
C TYR A 20 -19.86 3.99 30.15
N LYS A 21 -20.39 3.56 31.30
CA LYS A 21 -19.93 2.38 32.04
C LYS A 21 -20.51 1.12 31.40
N GLU A 22 -19.63 0.14 31.22
CA GLU A 22 -19.80 -1.31 31.37
C GLU A 22 -21.23 -1.88 31.32
N ASN A 23 -21.49 -2.70 30.29
CA ASN A 23 -22.35 -3.87 30.48
C ASN A 23 -22.00 -4.96 29.44
N VAL A 24 -21.04 -5.83 29.78
CA VAL A 24 -20.84 -7.11 29.08
C VAL A 24 -20.66 -8.19 30.15
N ARG A 25 -21.78 -8.65 30.71
CA ARG A 25 -21.80 -9.91 31.46
C ARG A 25 -23.16 -10.57 31.31
N SER A 26 -23.10 -11.88 31.11
CA SER A 26 -24.19 -12.85 30.93
C SER A 26 -24.79 -12.86 29.53
N LEU A 27 -24.39 -13.86 28.73
CA LEU A 27 -25.25 -14.68 27.86
C LEU A 27 -24.39 -15.82 27.27
N LEU A 28 -23.80 -16.61 28.16
CA LEU A 28 -23.25 -17.93 27.83
C LEU A 28 -23.64 -18.89 28.95
N THR A 29 -24.73 -19.64 28.76
CA THR A 29 -24.87 -21.06 29.15
C THR A 29 -26.27 -21.59 28.85
N ARG A 30 -26.31 -22.84 28.31
CA ARG A 30 -27.41 -23.83 28.30
C ARG A 30 -28.57 -23.53 27.34
N GLU A 31 -29.10 -24.43 26.51
CA GLU A 31 -29.19 -25.90 26.40
C GLU A 31 -29.33 -26.22 24.87
N GLY A 32 -28.94 -27.37 24.30
CA GLY A 32 -29.25 -28.74 24.72
C GLY A 32 -30.43 -29.29 23.91
N GLU A 33 -30.12 -30.12 22.90
CA GLU A 33 -30.91 -31.23 22.36
C GLU A 33 -32.30 -31.01 21.75
N ARG A 34 -32.43 -31.36 20.45
CA ARG A 34 -33.59 -32.15 19.97
C ARG A 34 -33.27 -32.88 18.67
N SER A 35 -33.02 -34.17 18.80
CA SER A 35 -33.13 -35.18 17.75
C SER A 35 -34.59 -35.33 17.35
N HIS A 36 -34.89 -35.38 16.05
CA HIS A 36 -36.07 -36.08 15.51
C HIS A 36 -35.68 -36.79 14.21
N SER A 37 -35.89 -38.09 14.27
CA SER A 37 -35.79 -39.10 13.23
C SER A 37 -37.06 -39.10 12.35
N GLN A 38 -37.04 -39.99 11.35
CA GLN A 38 -38.04 -40.29 10.30
C GLN A 38 -37.75 -39.55 8.99
N GLY A 39 -37.56 -40.18 7.83
CA GLY A 39 -37.67 -41.59 7.44
C GLY A 39 -38.00 -41.65 5.95
N ILE A 40 -37.20 -42.42 5.20
CA ILE A 40 -37.55 -43.22 4.01
C ILE A 40 -38.15 -42.47 2.80
N GLU A 41 -37.40 -42.42 1.70
CA GLU A 41 -37.93 -42.94 0.43
C GLU A 41 -36.82 -43.48 -0.47
N VAL A 42 -37.09 -44.69 -0.96
CA VAL A 42 -36.24 -45.55 -1.78
C VAL A 42 -36.77 -45.45 -3.20
N PHE A 43 -35.92 -45.15 -4.19
CA PHE A 43 -36.24 -45.49 -5.57
C PHE A 43 -35.00 -46.01 -6.31
N GLN A 44 -35.01 -47.32 -6.51
CA GLN A 44 -34.28 -48.04 -7.57
C GLN A 44 -34.79 -47.48 -8.92
N GLY A 45 -33.94 -47.13 -9.89
CA GLY A 45 -33.14 -48.04 -10.69
C GLY A 45 -33.86 -48.32 -12.02
N LEU A 46 -33.44 -47.68 -13.11
CA LEU A 46 -33.63 -48.19 -14.47
C LEU A 46 -32.38 -47.91 -15.31
N ALA A 47 -31.94 -48.96 -15.98
CA ALA A 47 -30.70 -49.07 -16.73
C ALA A 47 -30.90 -48.84 -18.23
N SER A 48 -29.82 -48.33 -18.86
CA SER A 48 -29.32 -48.66 -20.22
C SER A 48 -30.08 -48.18 -21.47
N PRO A 49 -29.47 -48.19 -22.70
CA PRO A 49 -28.05 -48.40 -23.07
C PRO A 49 -27.49 -47.44 -24.16
N SER A 50 -26.15 -47.46 -24.29
CA SER A 50 -25.37 -47.40 -25.54
C SER A 50 -25.60 -46.27 -26.56
N LEU A 51 -24.57 -45.42 -26.75
CA LEU A 51 -24.08 -45.13 -28.10
C LEU A 51 -22.54 -45.09 -28.11
N LEU A 52 -22.01 -46.03 -28.88
CA LEU A 52 -20.61 -46.27 -29.19
C LEU A 52 -20.05 -45.11 -30.04
N PHE A 53 -19.00 -44.45 -29.56
CA PHE A 53 -18.06 -43.77 -30.44
C PHE A 53 -16.68 -44.42 -30.28
N LYS A 54 -16.42 -45.42 -31.13
CA LYS A 54 -15.10 -46.03 -31.29
C LYS A 54 -14.15 -45.01 -31.91
N ARG A 55 -13.02 -44.72 -31.25
CA ARG A 55 -11.79 -44.31 -31.95
C ARG A 55 -10.61 -45.13 -31.42
N PRO A 56 -9.71 -45.57 -32.32
CA PRO A 56 -8.78 -46.66 -32.06
C PRO A 56 -7.58 -46.23 -31.22
N VAL A 57 -7.14 -47.18 -30.40
CA VAL A 57 -5.86 -47.17 -29.70
C VAL A 57 -4.76 -47.55 -30.70
N THR A 58 -3.79 -46.67 -30.90
CA THR A 58 -2.42 -47.07 -31.21
C THR A 58 -1.48 -46.37 -30.23
N ARG A 59 -1.23 -47.12 -29.16
CA ARG A 59 -0.03 -47.22 -28.33
C ARG A 59 1.24 -46.72 -29.03
N SER A 60 1.86 -45.68 -28.47
CA SER A 60 3.30 -45.60 -28.18
C SER A 60 3.65 -44.14 -27.89
N PHE A 61 3.88 -43.81 -26.63
CA PHE A 61 5.17 -43.30 -26.16
C PHE A 61 4.98 -42.97 -24.68
N LEU A 62 5.67 -43.73 -23.84
CA LEU A 62 5.92 -43.40 -22.46
C LEU A 62 6.64 -42.04 -22.45
N PHE A 63 5.92 -40.98 -22.13
CA PHE A 63 6.50 -39.79 -21.53
C PHE A 63 5.68 -39.50 -20.29
N GLU A 64 6.00 -40.27 -19.27
CA GLU A 64 5.63 -40.03 -17.90
C GLU A 64 6.17 -38.64 -17.54
N GLN A 65 5.31 -37.62 -17.68
CA GLN A 65 5.57 -36.32 -17.08
C GLN A 65 5.48 -36.52 -15.57
N VAL A 66 6.61 -36.92 -15.00
CA VAL A 66 6.93 -36.67 -13.60
C VAL A 66 6.96 -35.15 -13.49
N PHE A 67 5.82 -34.57 -13.10
CA PHE A 67 5.71 -33.19 -12.69
C PHE A 67 6.40 -33.08 -11.32
N VAL A 68 7.73 -33.21 -11.32
CA VAL A 68 8.56 -32.77 -10.21
C VAL A 68 8.33 -31.27 -10.15
N SER A 69 7.78 -30.80 -9.03
CA SER A 69 7.80 -29.40 -8.64
C SER A 69 9.26 -28.97 -8.46
N TYR A 70 9.93 -28.72 -9.59
CA TYR A 70 11.24 -28.10 -9.62
C TYR A 70 11.04 -26.65 -9.20
N ASN A 71 11.63 -26.33 -8.07
CA ASN A 71 11.76 -24.97 -7.57
C ASN A 71 12.47 -24.14 -8.67
N GLU A 72 11.74 -23.22 -9.29
CA GLU A 72 12.12 -22.45 -10.47
C GLU A 72 13.15 -21.33 -10.16
N SER A 73 14.05 -21.58 -9.21
CA SER A 73 14.89 -20.55 -8.60
C SER A 73 16.38 -20.64 -8.94
N ASN A 74 16.89 -21.70 -9.58
CA ASN A 74 18.31 -21.80 -9.92
C ASN A 74 18.54 -22.30 -11.36
N MET A 75 18.48 -21.39 -12.34
CA MET A 75 19.22 -21.54 -13.61
C MET A 75 20.50 -20.69 -13.51
N PRO A 76 21.67 -21.20 -13.88
CA PRO A 76 22.91 -20.41 -13.90
C PRO A 76 22.77 -19.28 -14.94
N GLY A 77 22.87 -18.02 -14.48
CA GLY A 77 22.73 -16.82 -15.31
C GLY A 77 21.48 -15.96 -15.04
N ASP A 78 20.67 -16.27 -14.02
CA ASP A 78 19.52 -15.45 -13.65
C ASP A 78 19.94 -14.31 -12.70
N LYS A 79 19.96 -13.06 -13.18
CA LYS A 79 20.35 -11.85 -12.43
C LYS A 79 19.50 -11.53 -11.19
N LYS A 80 18.62 -12.44 -10.77
CA LYS A 80 17.74 -12.27 -9.61
C LYS A 80 18.54 -11.83 -8.39
N THR A 81 19.64 -12.49 -8.03
CA THR A 81 20.35 -12.21 -6.76
C THR A 81 20.92 -10.79 -6.70
N ASN A 82 21.60 -10.36 -7.77
CA ASN A 82 22.17 -9.00 -7.86
C ASN A 82 21.12 -7.91 -7.69
N ILE A 83 19.98 -8.07 -8.38
CA ILE A 83 18.86 -7.12 -8.33
C ILE A 83 18.27 -7.06 -6.91
N HIS A 84 18.12 -8.20 -6.24
CA HIS A 84 17.60 -8.25 -4.87
C HIS A 84 18.55 -7.56 -3.87
N ILE A 85 19.85 -7.82 -3.96
CA ILE A 85 20.85 -7.16 -3.09
C ILE A 85 20.91 -5.67 -3.37
N ALA A 86 20.88 -5.26 -4.65
CA ALA A 86 20.84 -3.85 -5.03
C ALA A 86 19.63 -3.13 -4.43
N LYS A 87 18.44 -3.76 -4.50
CA LYS A 87 17.22 -3.24 -3.87
C LYS A 87 17.39 -3.07 -2.36
N ILE A 88 17.94 -4.07 -1.67
CA ILE A 88 18.22 -3.99 -0.22
C ILE A 88 19.20 -2.84 0.08
N PHE A 89 20.22 -2.63 -0.76
CA PHE A 89 21.18 -1.55 -0.57
C PHE A 89 20.59 -0.16 -0.81
N HIS A 90 19.69 -0.01 -1.79
CA HIS A 90 18.91 1.22 -1.95
C HIS A 90 18.03 1.48 -0.74
N GLU A 91 17.35 0.46 -0.22
CA GLU A 91 16.54 0.59 1.00
C GLU A 91 17.40 1.01 2.21
N ILE A 92 18.57 0.40 2.41
CA ILE A 92 19.51 0.81 3.47
C ILE A 92 19.92 2.28 3.29
N ALA A 93 20.20 2.71 2.06
CA ALA A 93 20.55 4.10 1.79
C ALA A 93 19.41 5.07 2.16
N GLU A 94 18.17 4.76 1.80
CA GLU A 94 16.99 5.55 2.17
C GLU A 94 16.79 5.62 3.69
N LEU A 95 16.94 4.48 4.38
CA LEU A 95 16.83 4.43 5.85
C LEU A 95 17.91 5.26 6.53
N LEU A 96 19.14 5.23 6.03
CA LEU A 96 20.25 6.05 6.54
C LEU A 96 20.06 7.54 6.26
N GLU A 97 19.50 7.91 5.11
CA GLU A 97 19.15 9.29 4.82
C GLU A 97 18.07 9.80 5.76
N LEU A 98 17.07 8.97 6.03
CA LEU A 98 16.02 9.27 6.99
C LEU A 98 16.56 9.38 8.43
N GLU A 99 17.57 8.59 8.77
CA GLU A 99 18.30 8.72 10.02
C GLU A 99 19.07 10.05 10.10
N GLY A 100 19.53 10.56 8.95
CA GLY A 100 20.31 11.79 8.82
C GLY A 100 21.82 11.56 8.75
N VAL A 101 22.24 10.33 8.46
CA VAL A 101 23.66 9.96 8.36
C VAL A 101 24.26 10.49 7.05
N LYS A 102 25.40 11.18 7.16
CA LYS A 102 26.13 11.71 5.99
C LYS A 102 27.04 10.64 5.37
N PHE A 103 27.28 10.75 4.05
CA PHE A 103 28.21 9.94 3.24
C PHE A 103 27.88 8.45 3.07
N LYS A 104 27.42 7.75 4.13
CA LYS A 104 27.08 6.32 4.05
C LYS A 104 25.99 6.00 3.01
N PRO A 105 24.88 6.76 2.90
CA PRO A 105 23.87 6.48 1.87
C PRO A 105 24.43 6.47 0.44
N ALA A 106 25.33 7.41 0.13
CA ALA A 106 25.95 7.49 -1.19
C ALA A 106 26.83 6.26 -1.48
N ALA A 107 27.52 5.72 -0.47
CA ALA A 107 28.30 4.49 -0.62
C ALA A 107 27.41 3.27 -0.92
N TYR A 108 26.28 3.12 -0.21
CA TYR A 108 25.33 2.03 -0.49
C TYR A 108 24.68 2.16 -1.87
N ARG A 109 24.31 3.37 -2.30
CA ARG A 109 23.81 3.59 -3.68
C ARG A 109 24.85 3.27 -4.74
N LYS A 110 26.12 3.60 -4.50
CA LYS A 110 27.22 3.26 -5.41
C LYS A 110 27.40 1.75 -5.53
N ALA A 111 27.33 1.04 -4.40
CA ALA A 111 27.38 -0.42 -4.38
C ALA A 111 26.16 -1.04 -5.08
N ALA A 112 24.95 -0.53 -4.84
CA ALA A 112 23.73 -0.99 -5.49
C ALA A 112 23.79 -0.86 -7.02
N ARG A 113 24.23 0.30 -7.52
CA ARG A 113 24.42 0.52 -8.97
C ARG A 113 25.47 -0.41 -9.56
N ALA A 114 26.58 -0.62 -8.86
CA ALA A 114 27.60 -1.57 -9.30
C ALA A 114 27.02 -2.99 -9.45
N LEU A 115 26.14 -3.42 -8.54
CA LEU A 115 25.47 -4.73 -8.62
C LEU A 115 24.47 -4.82 -9.78
N GLU A 116 23.72 -3.75 -10.05
CA GLU A 116 22.75 -3.69 -11.16
C GLU A 116 23.44 -3.75 -12.53
N GLU A 117 24.60 -3.10 -12.66
CA GLU A 117 25.39 -3.05 -13.89
C GLU A 117 26.15 -4.35 -14.18
N MET A 118 26.28 -5.25 -13.20
CA MET A 118 27.00 -6.50 -13.37
C MET A 118 26.31 -7.44 -14.38
N ALA A 119 27.13 -8.04 -15.24
CA ALA A 119 26.69 -9.05 -16.19
C ALA A 119 26.58 -10.45 -15.53
N GLU A 120 27.51 -10.77 -14.64
CA GLU A 120 27.59 -12.04 -13.89
C GLU A 120 26.85 -11.95 -12.54
N ASP A 121 26.26 -13.05 -12.07
CA ASP A 121 25.67 -13.12 -10.73
C ASP A 121 26.77 -13.10 -9.66
N ILE A 122 26.55 -12.33 -8.60
CA ILE A 122 27.47 -12.22 -7.48
C ILE A 122 27.60 -13.51 -6.67
N ALA A 123 26.58 -14.38 -6.70
CA ALA A 123 26.64 -15.71 -6.11
C ALA A 123 27.73 -16.55 -6.80
N ASP A 124 27.79 -16.54 -8.12
CA ASP A 124 28.79 -17.28 -8.91
C ASP A 124 30.22 -16.75 -8.65
N VAL A 125 30.35 -15.42 -8.57
CA VAL A 125 31.63 -14.77 -8.21
C VAL A 125 32.07 -15.17 -6.80
N TYR A 126 31.13 -15.27 -5.86
CA TYR A 126 31.41 -15.68 -4.50
C TYR A 126 31.86 -17.14 -4.41
N GLU A 127 31.26 -18.05 -5.18
CA GLU A 127 31.66 -19.45 -5.23
C GLU A 127 33.09 -19.63 -5.77
N ARG A 128 33.47 -18.85 -6.80
CA ARG A 128 34.79 -18.93 -7.43
C ARG A 128 35.92 -18.29 -6.61
N GLU A 129 35.69 -17.08 -6.11
CA GLU A 129 36.76 -16.22 -5.55
C GLU A 129 36.53 -15.83 -4.09
N GLY A 130 35.40 -16.23 -3.51
CA GLY A 130 34.97 -15.86 -2.17
C GLY A 130 34.83 -14.35 -1.99
N ILE A 131 35.02 -13.89 -0.75
CA ILE A 131 34.90 -12.47 -0.40
C ILE A 131 35.92 -11.58 -1.13
N LYS A 132 37.08 -12.13 -1.51
CA LYS A 132 38.13 -11.38 -2.21
C LYS A 132 37.70 -11.00 -3.62
N GLY A 133 36.96 -11.88 -4.32
CA GLY A 133 36.38 -11.56 -5.63
C GLY A 133 35.43 -10.38 -5.55
N ILE A 134 34.54 -10.40 -4.56
CA ILE A 134 33.57 -9.33 -4.33
C ILE A 134 34.25 -7.99 -4.04
N GLN A 135 35.32 -7.99 -3.24
CA GLN A 135 36.04 -6.76 -2.85
C GLN A 135 36.85 -6.13 -3.98
N LYS A 136 37.24 -6.88 -5.01
CA LYS A 136 37.94 -6.33 -6.19
C LYS A 136 37.01 -5.48 -7.06
N MET A 137 35.70 -5.60 -6.88
CA MET A 137 34.72 -4.94 -7.74
C MET A 137 34.64 -3.43 -7.48
N LYS A 138 34.62 -2.66 -8.55
CA LYS A 138 34.59 -1.20 -8.49
C LYS A 138 33.27 -0.73 -7.86
N GLY A 139 33.36 -0.08 -6.70
CA GLY A 139 32.20 0.47 -5.99
C GLY A 139 31.73 -0.36 -4.81
N ILE A 140 32.29 -1.56 -4.60
CA ILE A 140 32.03 -2.41 -3.43
C ILE A 140 33.25 -2.33 -2.51
N GLY A 141 33.05 -1.84 -1.29
CA GLY A 141 34.08 -1.82 -0.25
C GLY A 141 34.01 -3.02 0.68
N LYS A 142 34.95 -3.10 1.63
CA LYS A 142 35.00 -4.18 2.64
C LYS A 142 33.68 -4.36 3.38
N SER A 143 33.09 -3.28 3.88
CA SER A 143 31.87 -3.32 4.71
C SER A 143 30.60 -3.65 3.94
N THR A 144 30.55 -3.39 2.63
CA THR A 144 29.45 -3.79 1.75
C THR A 144 29.63 -5.23 1.30
N ALA A 145 30.87 -5.66 1.01
CA ALA A 145 31.19 -7.05 0.67
C ALA A 145 30.80 -8.02 1.79
N GLU A 146 31.09 -7.68 3.05
CA GLU A 146 30.67 -8.47 4.23
C GLU A 146 29.13 -8.62 4.30
N LYS A 147 28.37 -7.61 3.89
CA LYS A 147 26.90 -7.66 3.88
C LYS A 147 26.34 -8.48 2.72
N ILE A 148 27.01 -8.43 1.58
CA ILE A 148 26.69 -9.29 0.43
C ILE A 148 26.91 -10.76 0.82
N GLU A 149 28.04 -11.07 1.45
CA GLU A 149 28.30 -12.41 1.98
C GLU A 149 27.25 -12.83 3.01
N GLU A 150 26.86 -11.94 3.93
CA GLU A 150 25.81 -12.24 4.90
C GLU A 150 24.49 -12.58 4.20
N TYR A 151 24.12 -11.83 3.16
CA TYR A 151 22.92 -12.11 2.38
C TYR A 151 23.00 -13.46 1.67
N ILE A 152 24.10 -13.77 0.99
CA ILE A 152 24.28 -15.07 0.30
C ILE A 152 24.16 -16.25 1.29
N LYS A 153 24.61 -16.09 2.54
CA LYS A 153 24.58 -17.17 3.54
C LYS A 153 23.27 -17.31 4.30
N LYS A 154 22.52 -16.22 4.49
CA LYS A 154 21.38 -16.17 5.41
C LYS A 154 20.09 -15.65 4.77
N ASP A 155 20.13 -15.27 3.50
CA ASP A 155 19.09 -14.55 2.74
C ASP A 155 18.60 -13.24 3.39
N ALA A 156 19.31 -12.74 4.40
CA ALA A 156 18.91 -11.56 5.16
C ALA A 156 20.13 -10.79 5.69
N ILE A 157 20.03 -9.46 5.64
CA ILE A 157 21.07 -8.56 6.16
C ILE A 157 20.62 -8.03 7.52
N ARG A 158 21.34 -8.38 8.58
CA ARG A 158 20.99 -7.97 9.95
C ARG A 158 20.93 -6.45 10.09
N TYR A 159 21.88 -5.76 9.45
CA TYR A 159 21.98 -4.31 9.47
C TYR A 159 20.75 -3.60 8.88
N GLN A 160 20.13 -4.16 7.84
CA GLN A 160 18.89 -3.62 7.25
C GLN A 160 17.75 -3.67 8.28
N LYS A 161 17.56 -4.81 8.94
CA LYS A 161 16.50 -5.00 9.94
C LYS A 161 16.68 -4.05 11.13
N GLU A 162 17.91 -3.92 11.64
CA GLU A 162 18.20 -2.98 12.73
C GLU A 162 17.88 -1.52 12.35
N LEU A 163 18.16 -1.12 11.11
CA LEU A 163 17.82 0.21 10.61
C LEU A 163 16.30 0.39 10.44
N GLN A 164 15.60 -0.63 9.96
CA GLN A 164 14.14 -0.59 9.81
C GLN A 164 13.46 -0.34 11.16
N ASP A 165 13.87 -1.06 12.21
CA ASP A 165 13.29 -0.93 13.55
C ASP A 165 13.58 0.46 14.16
N LYS A 166 14.83 0.93 14.06
CA LYS A 166 15.24 2.24 14.58
C LYS A 166 14.52 3.41 13.90
N THR A 167 14.22 3.26 12.61
CA THR A 167 13.63 4.33 11.80
C THR A 167 12.12 4.18 11.58
N ALA A 168 11.48 3.15 12.13
CA ALA A 168 10.07 2.83 11.87
C ALA A 168 9.12 4.04 12.02
N ILE A 169 9.23 4.78 13.11
CA ILE A 169 8.43 5.99 13.35
C ILE A 169 8.73 7.07 12.31
N ARG A 170 10.01 7.30 12.00
CA ARG A 170 10.43 8.31 11.01
C ARG A 170 9.92 7.95 9.62
N GLN A 171 9.87 6.66 9.27
CA GLN A 171 9.40 6.19 7.97
C GLN A 171 7.92 6.52 7.78
N ILE A 172 7.11 6.30 8.82
CA ILE A 172 5.68 6.63 8.80
C ILE A 172 5.49 8.14 8.60
N ILE A 173 6.23 8.96 9.35
CA ILE A 173 6.13 10.43 9.25
C ILE A 173 6.56 10.90 7.86
N ALA A 174 7.69 10.42 7.36
CA ALA A 174 8.17 10.77 6.02
C ALA A 174 7.18 10.36 4.93
N HIS A 175 6.59 9.16 5.04
CA HIS A 175 5.58 8.68 4.10
C HIS A 175 4.30 9.52 4.14
N PHE A 176 3.84 9.92 5.33
CA PHE A 176 2.70 10.83 5.50
C PHE A 176 2.95 12.20 4.87
N PHE A 177 4.14 12.76 5.00
CA PHE A 177 4.46 14.03 4.33
C PHE A 177 4.60 13.86 2.81
N LYS A 178 5.15 12.73 2.36
CA LYS A 178 5.20 12.38 0.94
C LYS A 178 3.80 12.27 0.33
N SER A 179 2.82 11.72 1.04
CA SER A 179 1.43 11.67 0.57
C SER A 179 0.74 13.04 0.48
N LYS A 180 1.35 14.06 1.11
CA LYS A 180 1.00 15.49 0.97
C LYS A 180 1.84 16.23 -0.08
N GLY A 181 2.72 15.54 -0.79
CA GLY A 181 3.60 16.12 -1.81
C GLY A 181 4.88 16.78 -1.26
N ILE A 182 5.18 16.62 0.03
CA ILE A 182 6.40 17.16 0.66
C ILE A 182 7.49 16.10 0.61
N SER A 183 8.62 16.42 -0.02
CA SER A 183 9.77 15.50 -0.13
C SER A 183 10.52 15.36 1.21
N LEU A 184 11.42 14.38 1.31
CA LEU A 184 12.23 14.18 2.52
C LEU A 184 13.18 15.35 2.77
N GLU A 185 13.75 15.90 1.70
CA GLU A 185 14.65 17.06 1.73
C GLU A 185 13.90 18.29 2.24
N GLU A 186 12.72 18.55 1.67
CA GLU A 186 11.86 19.66 2.07
C GLU A 186 11.40 19.49 3.52
N LEU A 187 11.02 18.28 3.94
CA LEU A 187 10.65 17.97 5.32
C LEU A 187 11.80 18.30 6.30
N LYS A 188 13.04 17.93 5.96
CA LYS A 188 14.23 18.24 6.78
C LYS A 188 14.48 19.75 6.84
N GLU A 189 14.34 20.45 5.73
CA GLU A 189 14.51 21.90 5.67
C GLU A 189 13.44 22.63 6.49
N ASN A 190 12.17 22.26 6.32
CA ASN A 190 11.05 22.81 7.06
C ASN A 190 11.16 22.54 8.57
N ALA A 191 11.68 21.37 8.97
CA ALA A 191 11.98 21.09 10.37
C ALA A 191 13.11 21.97 10.92
N ARG A 192 14.18 22.20 10.15
CA ARG A 192 15.29 23.11 10.53
C ARG A 192 14.82 24.56 10.66
N LYS A 193 13.98 25.02 9.73
CA LYS A 193 13.36 26.35 9.73
C LYS A 193 12.25 26.50 10.78
N LYS A 194 11.93 25.44 11.54
CA LYS A 194 10.82 25.37 12.51
C LYS A 194 9.44 25.66 11.89
N ALA A 195 9.30 25.56 10.57
CA ALA A 195 8.02 25.64 9.87
C ALA A 195 7.13 24.42 10.19
N ILE A 196 7.76 23.25 10.36
CA ILE A 196 7.09 22.03 10.82
C ILE A 196 7.62 21.67 12.20
N VAL A 197 6.72 21.62 13.18
CA VAL A 197 7.02 21.13 14.53
C VAL A 197 6.98 19.60 14.51
N TYR A 198 8.13 18.98 14.20
CA TYR A 198 8.26 17.53 14.00
C TYR A 198 7.75 16.69 15.18
N SER A 199 7.93 17.18 16.41
CA SER A 199 7.49 16.51 17.64
C SER A 199 5.97 16.27 17.72
N ARG A 200 5.16 17.00 16.94
CA ARG A 200 3.70 16.79 16.90
C ARG A 200 3.31 15.47 16.23
N TYR A 201 4.16 14.94 15.36
CA TYR A 201 3.86 13.76 14.55
C TYR A 201 4.40 12.46 15.15
N THR A 202 5.30 12.53 16.13
CA THR A 202 5.95 11.35 16.72
C THR A 202 4.99 10.50 17.54
N ALA A 203 4.19 11.12 18.42
CA ALA A 203 3.21 10.41 19.23
C ALA A 203 2.08 9.76 18.39
N PRO A 204 1.46 10.48 17.42
CA PRO A 204 0.53 9.87 16.48
C PRO A 204 1.17 8.73 15.69
N ALA A 205 2.35 8.92 15.10
CA ALA A 205 3.00 7.88 14.29
C ALA A 205 3.34 6.63 15.11
N LYS A 206 3.74 6.78 16.38
CA LYS A 206 3.95 5.64 17.29
C LYS A 206 2.66 4.85 17.48
N LYS A 207 1.54 5.54 17.76
CA LYS A 207 0.22 4.91 17.91
C LYS A 207 -0.22 4.22 16.61
N LEU A 208 0.09 4.79 15.45
CA LEU A 208 -0.18 4.16 14.15
C LEU A 208 0.56 2.85 13.99
N LEU A 209 1.84 2.83 14.34
CA LEU A 209 2.66 1.64 14.27
C LEU A 209 2.14 0.55 15.21
N GLU A 210 1.74 0.91 16.42
CA GLU A 210 1.15 0.00 17.40
C GLU A 210 -0.17 -0.61 16.89
N LEU A 211 -1.04 0.19 16.27
CA LEU A 211 -2.32 -0.28 15.70
C LEU A 211 -2.12 -1.15 14.44
N ALA A 212 -1.18 -0.78 13.58
CA ALA A 212 -0.93 -1.47 12.32
C ALA A 212 -0.15 -2.78 12.50
N GLY A 213 0.70 -2.85 13.52
CA GLY A 213 1.63 -3.96 13.78
C GLY A 213 2.86 -3.99 12.85
N SER A 214 2.83 -3.29 11.71
CA SER A 214 3.98 -3.16 10.82
C SER A 214 4.05 -1.79 10.15
N THR A 215 5.26 -1.38 9.78
CA THR A 215 5.50 -0.12 9.04
C THR A 215 4.81 -0.12 7.67
N GLN A 216 4.79 -1.27 7.00
CA GLN A 216 4.19 -1.40 5.68
C GLN A 216 2.67 -1.22 5.71
N LYS A 217 1.97 -1.87 6.66
CA LYS A 217 0.51 -1.69 6.84
C LYS A 217 0.15 -0.25 7.24
N ALA A 218 1.00 0.40 8.03
CA ALA A 218 0.83 1.80 8.36
C ALA A 218 0.91 2.72 7.12
N LYS A 219 1.87 2.47 6.22
CA LYS A 219 2.01 3.21 4.95
C LYS A 219 0.79 3.00 4.05
N GLU A 220 0.33 1.75 3.91
CA GLU A 220 -0.88 1.43 3.13
C GLU A 220 -2.14 2.12 3.67
N ALA A 221 -2.30 2.17 5.00
CA ALA A 221 -3.40 2.89 5.64
C ALA A 221 -3.34 4.40 5.37
N ILE A 222 -2.14 4.98 5.38
CA ILE A 222 -1.91 6.38 5.00
C ILE A 222 -2.32 6.58 3.53
N ASP A 223 -1.91 5.70 2.62
CA ASP A 223 -2.21 5.83 1.18
C ASP A 223 -3.71 5.76 0.89
N LYS A 224 -4.45 4.86 1.55
CA LYS A 224 -5.91 4.78 1.45
C LYS A 224 -6.57 6.10 1.86
N VAL A 225 -6.19 6.63 3.01
CA VAL A 225 -6.74 7.89 3.53
C VAL A 225 -6.32 9.09 2.68
N ALA A 226 -5.07 9.13 2.23
CA ALA A 226 -4.53 10.19 1.38
C ALA A 226 -5.28 10.25 0.05
N THR A 227 -5.45 9.11 -0.64
CA THR A 227 -6.21 9.03 -1.90
C THR A 227 -7.65 9.51 -1.72
N TRP A 228 -8.31 9.06 -0.65
CA TRP A 228 -9.67 9.49 -0.31
C TRP A 228 -9.78 11.00 -0.01
N ALA A 229 -8.87 11.53 0.79
CA ALA A 229 -8.88 12.93 1.22
C ALA A 229 -8.50 13.88 0.06
N ASN A 230 -7.46 13.55 -0.70
CA ASN A 230 -6.99 14.32 -1.84
C ASN A 230 -8.07 14.44 -2.93
N SER A 231 -8.81 13.35 -3.20
CA SER A 231 -9.93 13.38 -4.16
C SER A 231 -11.07 14.34 -3.76
N ARG A 232 -11.16 14.69 -2.47
CA ARG A 232 -12.17 15.58 -1.90
C ARG A 232 -11.60 16.95 -1.50
N LYS A 233 -10.30 17.19 -1.76
CA LYS A 233 -9.57 18.39 -1.32
C LYS A 233 -9.69 18.61 0.21
N LEU A 234 -9.70 17.52 0.98
CA LEU A 234 -9.75 17.56 2.45
C LEU A 234 -8.33 17.51 3.01
N ASP A 235 -8.05 18.33 4.04
CA ASP A 235 -6.85 18.13 4.85
C ASP A 235 -7.05 16.94 5.79
N TYR A 236 -5.96 16.24 6.08
CA TYR A 236 -5.94 15.08 6.94
C TYR A 236 -4.66 15.05 7.78
N ALA A 237 -4.78 14.56 9.00
CA ALA A 237 -3.66 14.36 9.90
C ALA A 237 -3.43 12.86 10.12
N ILE A 238 -2.34 12.48 10.77
CA ILE A 238 -2.08 11.06 11.11
C ILE A 238 -3.25 10.52 11.97
N GLU A 239 -3.84 11.38 12.79
CA GLU A 239 -5.01 11.10 13.63
C GLU A 239 -6.25 10.71 12.83
N THR A 240 -6.40 11.25 11.62
CA THR A 240 -7.51 10.90 10.73
C THR A 240 -7.48 9.42 10.37
N ILE A 241 -6.29 8.83 10.22
CA ILE A 241 -6.13 7.40 9.94
C ILE A 241 -6.67 6.55 11.10
N PHE A 242 -6.39 6.92 12.36
CA PHE A 242 -6.93 6.16 13.51
C PHE A 242 -8.44 6.26 13.61
N LYS A 243 -8.97 7.47 13.41
CA LYS A 243 -10.41 7.73 13.49
C LYS A 243 -11.18 6.97 12.41
N LYS A 244 -10.54 6.68 11.29
CA LYS A 244 -11.10 5.95 10.14
C LYS A 244 -10.59 4.51 10.03
N TRP A 245 -9.93 3.97 11.05
CA TRP A 245 -9.25 2.68 10.98
C TRP A 245 -10.17 1.51 10.56
N LEU A 246 -11.35 1.42 11.17
CA LEU A 246 -12.35 0.39 10.85
C LEU A 246 -13.05 0.62 9.50
N GLU A 247 -12.90 1.81 8.93
CA GLU A 247 -13.54 2.23 7.68
C GLU A 247 -12.58 2.23 6.49
N LEU A 248 -11.30 1.87 6.67
CA LEU A 248 -10.27 2.01 5.64
C LEU A 248 -10.65 1.36 4.31
N ASP A 249 -11.28 0.19 4.35
CA ASP A 249 -11.69 -0.55 3.13
C ASP A 249 -12.92 0.06 2.43
N ARG A 250 -13.66 0.92 3.13
CA ARG A 250 -14.80 1.65 2.58
C ARG A 250 -14.40 3.01 2.00
N LEU A 251 -13.19 3.48 2.27
CA LEU A 251 -12.70 4.77 1.76
C LEU A 251 -12.36 4.67 0.28
N LYS A 252 -13.31 5.09 -0.57
CA LYS A 252 -13.10 5.21 -2.01
C LYS A 252 -12.82 6.66 -2.42
N PRO A 253 -11.90 6.91 -3.37
CA PRO A 253 -11.74 8.23 -3.96
C PRO A 253 -13.08 8.71 -4.53
N LYS A 254 -13.31 10.02 -4.50
CA LYS A 254 -14.49 10.63 -5.10
C LYS A 254 -14.45 10.33 -6.60
N GLU A 255 -15.49 9.67 -7.10
CA GLU A 255 -15.63 9.42 -8.52
C GLU A 255 -15.75 10.75 -9.26
N ILE A 256 -14.89 10.95 -10.25
CA ILE A 256 -14.89 12.15 -11.09
C ILE A 256 -16.00 11.97 -12.12
N VAL A 257 -17.21 12.38 -11.75
CA VAL A 257 -18.35 12.37 -12.67
C VAL A 257 -18.13 13.47 -13.71
N LYS A 258 -17.83 13.05 -14.96
CA LYS A 258 -17.84 13.97 -16.10
C LYS A 258 -19.29 14.25 -16.47
N LYS A 259 -19.63 15.53 -16.63
CA LYS A 259 -20.95 15.91 -17.13
C LYS A 259 -20.85 16.18 -18.63
N PRO A 260 -21.85 15.77 -19.42
CA PRO A 260 -21.87 16.03 -20.85
C PRO A 260 -22.26 17.49 -21.12
N PHE A 261 -21.59 18.09 -22.10
CA PHE A 261 -21.83 19.43 -22.60
C PHE A 261 -21.87 19.42 -24.12
N TYR A 262 -22.62 20.34 -24.70
CA TYR A 262 -22.60 20.62 -26.12
C TYR A 262 -22.63 22.13 -26.33
N ASP A 263 -21.73 22.64 -27.16
CA ASP A 263 -21.61 24.08 -27.45
C ASP A 263 -21.49 24.94 -26.17
N GLY A 264 -20.75 24.43 -25.16
CA GLY A 264 -20.59 25.08 -23.86
C GLY A 264 -21.79 25.00 -22.90
N HIS A 265 -22.92 24.40 -23.31
CA HIS A 265 -24.12 24.24 -22.50
C HIS A 265 -24.23 22.82 -21.89
N PRO A 266 -24.71 22.67 -20.64
CA PRO A 266 -24.85 21.37 -20.01
C PRO A 266 -25.96 20.54 -20.67
N MET A 267 -25.73 19.23 -20.76
CA MET A 267 -26.69 18.28 -21.30
C MET A 267 -27.28 17.37 -20.22
N VAL A 268 -28.52 16.93 -20.42
CA VAL A 268 -29.22 15.99 -19.55
C VAL A 268 -29.79 14.86 -20.41
N TRP A 269 -29.55 13.62 -19.99
CA TRP A 269 -30.17 12.44 -20.60
C TRP A 269 -31.57 12.25 -20.02
N SER A 270 -32.55 12.01 -20.88
CA SER A 270 -33.91 11.63 -20.46
C SER A 270 -34.12 10.14 -20.71
N ASP A 271 -34.25 9.35 -19.64
CA ASP A 271 -34.51 7.90 -19.76
C ASP A 271 -35.84 7.59 -20.46
N THR A 272 -36.86 8.42 -20.24
CA THR A 272 -38.18 8.26 -20.87
C THR A 272 -38.15 8.48 -22.38
N LYS A 273 -37.37 9.47 -22.84
CA LYS A 273 -37.29 9.83 -24.26
C LYS A 273 -36.10 9.18 -24.97
N GLN A 274 -35.19 8.56 -24.22
CA GLN A 274 -33.90 8.02 -24.69
C GLN A 274 -33.12 9.01 -25.55
N ARG A 275 -33.11 10.28 -25.12
CA ARG A 275 -32.53 11.40 -25.87
C ARG A 275 -31.79 12.36 -24.95
N TRP A 276 -30.79 13.02 -25.51
CA TRP A 276 -30.06 14.10 -24.87
C TRP A 276 -30.77 15.44 -25.09
N PHE A 277 -30.83 16.26 -24.04
CA PHE A 277 -31.34 17.63 -24.10
C PHE A 277 -30.25 18.61 -23.65
N VAL A 278 -30.04 19.66 -24.44
CA VAL A 278 -29.15 20.78 -24.13
C VAL A 278 -29.94 21.83 -23.37
N VAL A 279 -29.48 22.17 -22.17
CA VAL A 279 -30.12 23.18 -21.32
C VAL A 279 -29.49 24.55 -21.61
N ARG A 280 -30.23 25.43 -22.31
CA ARG A 280 -29.79 26.80 -22.60
C ARG A 280 -30.20 27.76 -21.47
N GLY A 281 -29.50 28.89 -21.37
CA GLY A 281 -29.86 29.96 -20.43
C GLY A 281 -31.24 30.52 -20.78
N GLY A 282 -32.14 30.65 -19.79
CA GLY A 282 -33.52 31.09 -20.00
C GLY A 282 -34.59 30.02 -19.74
N GLY A 283 -34.19 28.77 -19.49
CA GLY A 283 -35.12 27.67 -19.20
C GLY A 283 -35.53 26.84 -20.43
N ASP A 284 -34.92 27.09 -21.58
CA ASP A 284 -35.15 26.34 -22.82
C ASP A 284 -34.38 25.00 -22.82
N TRP A 285 -35.08 23.94 -23.23
CA TRP A 285 -34.54 22.59 -23.40
C TRP A 285 -34.62 22.22 -24.87
N LEU A 286 -33.47 22.17 -25.54
CA LEU A 286 -33.38 21.79 -26.94
C LEU A 286 -32.95 20.34 -27.05
N GLU A 287 -33.63 19.56 -27.89
CA GLU A 287 -33.21 18.20 -28.19
C GLU A 287 -31.88 18.20 -28.96
N PHE A 288 -30.94 17.37 -28.52
CA PHE A 288 -29.66 17.20 -29.19
C PHE A 288 -29.80 16.22 -30.35
N ALA A 289 -29.45 16.67 -31.56
CA ALA A 289 -29.54 15.89 -32.80
C ALA A 289 -28.18 15.64 -33.48
N GLY A 290 -27.06 15.89 -32.78
CA GLY A 290 -25.70 15.66 -33.27
C GLY A 290 -25.15 14.27 -32.98
N ASP A 291 -23.89 14.03 -33.32
CA ASP A 291 -23.21 12.77 -33.04
C ASP A 291 -22.63 12.74 -31.60
N GLU A 292 -22.44 11.55 -31.04
CA GLU A 292 -21.83 11.39 -29.70
C GLU A 292 -20.41 12.00 -29.63
N LYS A 293 -19.71 12.08 -30.77
CA LYS A 293 -18.39 12.71 -30.89
C LYS A 293 -18.41 14.21 -30.60
N ASP A 294 -19.57 14.85 -30.75
CA ASP A 294 -19.75 16.29 -30.51
C ASP A 294 -20.03 16.59 -29.02
N ILE A 295 -20.25 15.55 -28.20
CA ILE A 295 -20.49 15.68 -26.77
C ILE A 295 -19.17 15.86 -26.03
N GLU A 296 -19.01 17.03 -25.41
CA GLU A 296 -17.86 17.35 -24.58
C GLU A 296 -18.08 16.90 -23.13
N TRP A 297 -17.26 15.95 -22.68
CA TRP A 297 -17.33 15.45 -21.30
C TRP A 297 -16.42 16.27 -20.38
N ARG A 298 -17.01 17.25 -19.68
CA ARG A 298 -16.27 18.18 -18.81
C ARG A 298 -16.38 17.77 -17.33
N VAL A 299 -15.28 17.93 -16.60
CA VAL A 299 -15.27 17.78 -15.13
C VAL A 299 -15.66 19.11 -14.51
N ILE A 300 -16.79 19.16 -13.80
CA ILE A 300 -17.16 20.34 -13.02
C ILE A 300 -16.36 20.30 -11.71
N LYS A 301 -15.47 21.26 -11.53
CA LYS A 301 -14.55 21.35 -10.38
C LYS A 301 -15.18 21.93 -9.12
#